data_AF-A0A834LWB8-F1
#
_entry.id   AF-A0A834LWB8-F1
#
_cell.length_a   1.000
_cell.length_b   1.000
_cell.length_c   1.000
_cell.angle_alpha   90.00
_cell.angle_beta   90.00
_cell.angle_gamma   90.00
#
_symmetry.space_group_name_H-M   'P 1'
#
loop_
_entity.id
_entity.type
_entity.pdbx_description
1 polymer ?
#
loop_
_entity_poly.entity_id
_entity_poly.type
_entity_poly.pdbx_seq_one_letter_code
_entity_poly.pdbx_strand_id
1 'polypeptide(L)'
;MASNLPLKTLLLVVCLSVLLPQPSVSTPSTQETITNHHHQVHGLEIGKISGSLSDKGYIAMSIILQGTLSSLLLPFENTLNTTTSTIFCPPDNAFFTPKYPQPPLTLIQYHIVPSNLDRESLELAPRYESKIDTLLPGHPLLVTTAPHSGRASINDVKVTEWDMYNDGRVIVHGVEDFFDPAFQTLLYPWYDSNNRSNKNGINKSGVDEAVSSSSGSATS
;
A
#
# COMPACT_ATOMS: atom_id res chain seq x y z
N MET A 1 19.91 -38.40 -40.14
CA MET A 1 21.34 -38.11 -39.92
C MET A 1 21.46 -37.28 -38.66
N ALA A 2 21.78 -37.91 -37.53
CA ALA A 2 21.91 -37.23 -36.23
C ALA A 2 23.39 -37.08 -35.92
N SER A 3 23.89 -35.85 -35.85
CA SER A 3 25.27 -35.53 -35.51
C SER A 3 25.44 -35.52 -33.99
N ASN A 4 26.11 -36.54 -33.47
CA ASN A 4 26.58 -36.56 -32.08
C ASN A 4 27.80 -35.65 -31.94
N LEU A 5 27.62 -34.47 -31.36
CA LEU A 5 28.73 -33.59 -31.01
C LEU A 5 29.46 -34.19 -29.78
N PRO A 6 30.72 -34.62 -29.89
CA PRO A 6 31.40 -35.31 -28.79
C PRO A 6 31.63 -34.38 -27.59
N LEU A 7 31.31 -34.83 -26.38
CA LEU A 7 31.45 -34.09 -25.11
C LEU A 7 32.83 -33.42 -24.89
N LYS A 8 33.88 -33.92 -25.55
CA LYS A 8 35.22 -33.33 -25.56
C LYS A 8 35.30 -31.98 -26.27
N THR A 9 34.50 -31.72 -27.32
CA THR A 9 34.46 -30.41 -27.96
C THR A 9 33.72 -29.38 -27.11
N LEU A 10 32.73 -29.79 -26.32
CA LEU A 10 32.05 -28.87 -25.39
C LEU A 10 32.98 -28.44 -24.24
N LEU A 11 33.76 -29.38 -23.68
CA LEU A 11 34.70 -29.08 -22.59
C LEU A 11 35.83 -28.14 -23.06
N LEU A 12 36.31 -28.31 -24.30
CA LEU A 12 37.41 -27.52 -24.85
C LEU A 12 36.98 -26.05 -25.14
N VAL A 13 35.72 -25.84 -25.53
CA VAL A 13 35.15 -24.48 -25.71
C VAL A 13 34.97 -23.76 -24.36
N VAL A 14 34.63 -24.47 -23.30
CA VAL A 14 34.51 -23.89 -21.94
C VAL A 14 35.89 -23.57 -21.32
N CYS A 15 36.94 -24.33 -21.64
CA CYS A 15 38.28 -24.04 -21.14
C CYS A 15 38.96 -22.86 -21.84
N LEU A 16 38.70 -22.60 -23.13
CA LEU A 16 39.31 -21.46 -23.82
C LEU A 16 38.71 -20.09 -23.45
N SER A 17 37.49 -20.03 -22.93
CA SER A 17 36.89 -18.76 -22.48
C SER A 17 37.44 -18.26 -21.14
N VAL A 18 38.08 -19.15 -20.34
CA VAL A 18 38.64 -18.82 -19.02
C VAL A 18 40.11 -18.38 -19.12
N LEU A 19 40.78 -18.61 -20.25
CA LEU A 19 42.20 -18.27 -20.44
C LEU A 19 42.47 -16.93 -21.14
N LEU A 20 41.44 -16.13 -21.43
CA LEU A 20 41.63 -14.80 -21.99
C LEU A 20 42.08 -13.82 -20.89
N PRO A 21 43.22 -13.13 -21.04
CA PRO A 21 43.64 -12.07 -20.12
C PRO A 21 42.56 -10.97 -20.08
N GLN A 22 42.08 -10.65 -18.89
CA GLN A 22 41.14 -9.54 -18.72
C GLN A 22 41.87 -8.22 -19.00
N PRO A 23 41.27 -7.27 -19.74
CA PRO A 23 41.87 -5.96 -19.92
C PRO A 23 41.99 -5.27 -18.56
N SER A 24 43.22 -5.02 -18.14
CA SER A 24 43.50 -4.20 -16.96
C SER A 24 43.17 -2.75 -17.31
N VAL A 25 41.98 -2.31 -16.92
CA VAL A 25 41.63 -0.89 -16.94
C VAL A 25 42.38 -0.21 -15.81
N SER A 26 43.50 0.42 -16.15
CA SER A 26 44.14 1.42 -15.31
C SER A 26 43.21 2.64 -15.25
N THR A 27 42.50 2.83 -14.14
CA THR A 27 41.80 4.09 -13.89
C THR A 27 42.80 5.15 -13.43
N PRO A 28 42.88 6.31 -14.10
CA PRO A 28 43.49 7.50 -13.53
C PRO A 28 42.67 7.93 -12.32
N SER A 29 43.36 8.39 -11.28
CA SER A 29 42.78 9.12 -10.17
C SER A 29 42.11 10.40 -10.68
N THR A 30 40.81 10.33 -10.93
CA THR A 30 39.94 11.51 -11.00
C THR A 30 38.80 11.26 -10.03
N GLN A 31 38.84 12.01 -8.95
CA GLN A 31 37.86 12.06 -7.89
C GLN A 31 36.59 12.71 -8.45
N GLU A 32 35.74 11.92 -9.11
CA GLU A 32 34.36 12.31 -9.35
C GLU A 32 33.51 11.69 -8.24
N THR A 33 33.21 12.54 -7.25
CA THR A 33 32.10 12.35 -6.33
C THR A 33 30.84 12.23 -7.17
N ILE A 34 30.49 11.00 -7.57
CA ILE A 34 29.15 10.68 -8.06
C ILE A 34 28.28 10.80 -6.82
N THR A 35 27.78 12.00 -6.59
CA THR A 35 26.62 12.22 -5.76
C THR A 35 25.56 11.25 -6.28
N ASN A 36 25.25 10.23 -5.47
CA ASN A 36 23.99 9.53 -5.56
C ASN A 36 22.93 10.62 -5.77
N HIS A 37 22.41 10.73 -6.99
CA HIS A 37 21.20 11.52 -7.22
C HIS A 37 20.08 10.71 -6.59
N HIS A 38 20.06 10.80 -5.27
CA HIS A 38 18.94 10.50 -4.40
C HIS A 38 17.77 11.24 -5.03
N HIS A 39 16.83 10.46 -5.56
CA HIS A 39 15.53 10.96 -5.95
C HIS A 39 14.85 11.41 -4.66
N GLN A 40 15.20 12.63 -4.22
CA GLN A 40 14.72 13.24 -3.00
C GLN A 40 13.30 13.70 -3.28
N VAL A 41 12.36 12.78 -3.12
CA VAL A 41 10.97 13.15 -2.87
C VAL A 41 10.93 13.52 -1.39
N HIS A 42 10.79 14.83 -1.14
CA HIS A 42 10.27 15.43 0.09
C HIS A 42 10.40 14.59 1.38
N GLY A 43 11.58 14.59 2.01
CA GLY A 43 11.75 14.16 3.41
C GLY A 43 11.44 12.69 3.74
N LEU A 44 11.16 11.85 2.75
CA LEU A 44 10.85 10.43 2.92
C LEU A 44 12.13 9.58 2.82
N GLU A 45 12.46 8.88 3.89
CA GLU A 45 13.69 8.09 4.02
C GLU A 45 13.54 6.69 3.41
N ILE A 46 13.16 6.61 2.13
CA ILE A 46 12.78 5.34 1.44
C ILE A 46 13.87 4.27 1.58
N GLY A 47 15.14 4.64 1.43
CA GLY A 47 16.25 3.70 1.56
C GLY A 47 16.40 3.14 2.99
N LYS A 48 16.03 3.91 4.02
CA LYS A 48 16.02 3.41 5.41
C LYS A 48 14.81 2.51 5.66
N ILE A 49 13.65 2.86 5.09
CA ILE A 49 12.43 2.04 5.16
C ILE A 49 12.70 0.68 4.52
N SER A 50 13.10 0.65 3.24
CA SER A 50 13.37 -0.58 2.50
C SER A 50 14.51 -1.41 3.13
N GLY A 51 15.58 -0.76 3.59
CA GLY A 51 16.67 -1.42 4.33
C GLY A 51 16.16 -2.14 5.58
N SER A 52 15.39 -1.45 6.43
CA SER A 52 14.86 -2.01 7.68
C SER A 52 13.93 -3.21 7.43
N LEU A 53 13.12 -3.16 6.37
CA LEU A 53 12.26 -4.28 5.98
C LEU A 53 13.07 -5.47 5.46
N SER A 54 14.09 -5.19 4.64
CA SER A 54 14.95 -6.24 4.07
C SER A 54 15.73 -6.98 5.15
N ASP A 55 16.28 -6.26 6.12
CA ASP A 55 17.03 -6.81 7.25
C ASP A 55 16.17 -7.75 8.12
N LYS A 56 14.85 -7.53 8.13
CA LYS A 56 13.86 -8.36 8.83
C LYS A 56 13.27 -9.48 7.97
N GLY A 57 13.69 -9.63 6.71
CA GLY A 57 13.22 -10.69 5.81
C GLY A 57 11.92 -10.38 5.05
N TYR A 58 11.53 -9.11 4.95
CA TYR A 58 10.38 -8.65 4.16
C TYR A 58 10.88 -8.10 2.80
N ILE A 59 11.55 -8.96 2.03
CA ILE A 59 12.27 -8.58 0.80
C ILE A 59 11.30 -8.14 -0.29
N ALA A 60 10.17 -8.84 -0.46
CA ALA A 60 9.21 -8.54 -1.51
C ALA A 60 8.60 -7.15 -1.33
N MET A 61 8.13 -6.83 -0.11
CA MET A 61 7.59 -5.50 0.19
C MET A 61 8.66 -4.42 0.17
N SER A 62 9.88 -4.70 0.63
CA SER A 62 11.00 -3.76 0.54
C SER A 62 11.20 -3.25 -0.90
N ILE A 63 11.26 -4.18 -1.86
CA ILE A 63 11.46 -3.85 -3.28
C ILE A 63 10.27 -3.06 -3.84
N ILE A 64 9.05 -3.47 -3.51
CA ILE A 64 7.83 -2.77 -3.96
C ILE A 64 7.83 -1.33 -3.45
N LEU A 65 8.01 -1.14 -2.14
CA LEU A 65 8.00 0.19 -1.54
C LEU A 65 9.14 1.07 -2.06
N GLN A 66 10.31 0.50 -2.32
CA GLN A 66 11.44 1.22 -2.93
C GLN A 66 11.08 1.84 -4.29
N GLY A 67 10.23 1.17 -5.08
CA GLY A 67 9.80 1.64 -6.40
C GLY A 67 8.51 2.46 -6.41
N THR A 68 7.59 2.24 -5.47
CA THR A 68 6.23 2.80 -5.54
C THR A 68 5.90 3.82 -4.45
N LEU A 69 6.60 3.81 -3.31
CA LEU A 69 6.14 4.54 -2.12
C LEU A 69 6.05 6.05 -2.33
N SER A 70 7.04 6.65 -3.00
CA SER A 70 6.96 8.08 -3.37
C SER A 70 5.68 8.38 -4.12
N SER A 71 5.42 7.67 -5.23
CA SER A 71 4.26 7.92 -6.09
C SER A 71 2.93 7.69 -5.38
N LEU A 72 2.87 6.75 -4.43
CA LEU A 72 1.67 6.48 -3.64
C LEU A 72 1.36 7.61 -2.66
N LEU A 73 2.40 8.26 -2.15
CA LEU A 73 2.31 9.32 -1.16
C LEU A 73 2.24 10.73 -1.76
N LEU A 74 2.66 10.93 -3.02
CA LEU A 74 2.58 12.22 -3.74
C LEU A 74 1.20 12.92 -3.61
N PRO A 75 0.06 12.24 -3.79
CA PRO A 75 -1.26 12.89 -3.68
C PRO A 75 -1.58 13.43 -2.28
N PHE A 76 -0.82 12.98 -1.27
CA PHE A 76 -1.01 13.30 0.14
C PHE A 76 0.12 14.20 0.69
N GLU A 77 1.05 14.68 -0.15
CA GLU A 77 2.21 15.50 0.29
C GLU A 77 1.82 16.72 1.13
N ASN A 78 0.72 17.38 0.77
CA ASN A 78 0.22 18.54 1.52
C ASN A 78 -0.17 18.19 2.96
N THR A 79 -0.58 16.95 3.22
CA THR A 79 -0.95 16.46 4.56
C THR A 79 0.17 15.67 5.24
N LEU A 80 1.14 15.15 4.50
CA LEU A 80 2.26 14.35 5.06
C LEU A 80 3.19 15.16 5.97
N ASN A 81 3.27 16.47 5.76
CA ASN A 81 4.04 17.34 6.66
C ASN A 81 3.43 17.42 8.08
N THR A 82 2.17 17.04 8.24
CA THR A 82 1.44 17.08 9.52
C THR A 82 0.89 15.72 9.94
N THR A 83 0.98 14.70 9.08
CA THR A 83 0.28 13.41 9.26
C THR A 83 1.25 12.27 9.06
N THR A 84 1.37 11.42 10.08
CA THR A 84 2.09 10.14 9.98
C THR A 84 1.34 9.18 9.08
N SER A 85 2.05 8.40 8.28
CA SER A 85 1.48 7.27 7.53
C SER A 85 1.89 5.94 8.17
N THR A 86 0.96 5.00 8.27
CA THR A 86 1.22 3.64 8.75
C THR A 86 1.14 2.66 7.58
N ILE A 87 2.14 1.78 7.46
CA ILE A 87 2.22 0.74 6.44
C ILE A 87 2.12 -0.62 7.13
N PHE A 88 1.20 -1.46 6.67
CA PHE A 88 1.10 -2.85 7.09
C PHE A 88 1.82 -3.75 6.07
N CYS A 89 2.86 -4.43 6.52
CA CYS A 89 3.81 -5.14 5.70
C CYS A 89 3.57 -6.66 5.80
N PRO A 90 3.03 -7.31 4.77
CA PRO A 90 2.93 -8.77 4.73
C PRO A 90 4.31 -9.41 4.49
N PRO A 91 4.58 -10.59 5.08
CA PRO A 91 5.82 -11.34 4.88
C PRO A 91 5.93 -11.89 3.46
N ASP A 92 7.15 -12.25 3.05
CA ASP A 92 7.44 -12.77 1.71
C ASP A 92 6.59 -14.01 1.34
N ASN A 93 6.22 -14.84 2.32
CA ASN A 93 5.39 -16.02 2.05
C ASN A 93 3.94 -15.69 1.64
N ALA A 94 3.40 -14.53 2.01
CA ALA A 94 2.08 -14.06 1.60
C ALA A 94 1.99 -13.85 0.07
N PHE A 95 3.12 -13.52 -0.57
CA PHE A 95 3.24 -13.34 -2.02
C PHE A 95 3.22 -14.67 -2.80
N PHE A 96 3.41 -15.81 -2.12
CA PHE A 96 3.31 -17.13 -2.76
C PHE A 96 1.90 -17.73 -2.63
N THR A 97 0.96 -17.01 -2.02
CA THR A 97 -0.43 -17.47 -1.96
C THR A 97 -1.07 -17.43 -3.35
N PRO A 98 -1.95 -18.40 -3.69
CA PRO A 98 -2.65 -18.39 -4.99
C PRO A 98 -3.53 -17.15 -5.21
N LYS A 99 -3.88 -16.46 -4.12
CA LYS A 99 -4.75 -15.30 -4.13
C LYS A 99 -4.06 -14.07 -4.75
N TYR A 100 -2.79 -13.85 -4.44
CA TYR A 100 -2.03 -12.67 -4.87
C TYR A 100 -0.56 -12.99 -5.26
N PRO A 101 -0.33 -13.81 -6.31
CA PRO A 101 1.04 -14.14 -6.75
C PRO A 101 1.81 -12.93 -7.29
N GLN A 102 1.10 -11.94 -7.84
CA GLN A 102 1.61 -10.62 -8.19
C GLN A 102 0.60 -9.57 -7.71
N PRO A 103 0.79 -9.00 -6.51
CA PRO A 103 -0.17 -8.08 -5.95
C PRO A 103 -0.26 -6.81 -6.81
N PRO A 104 -1.47 -6.38 -7.22
CA PRO A 104 -1.63 -5.12 -7.95
C PRO A 104 -1.32 -3.93 -7.04
N LEU A 105 -1.00 -2.77 -7.63
CA LEU A 105 -0.71 -1.54 -6.87
C LEU A 105 -1.87 -1.13 -5.94
N THR A 106 -3.12 -1.43 -6.31
CA THR A 106 -4.30 -1.19 -5.48
C THR A 106 -4.30 -2.00 -4.18
N LEU A 107 -3.73 -3.21 -4.19
CA LEU A 107 -3.56 -4.00 -2.98
C LEU A 107 -2.49 -3.38 -2.08
N ILE A 108 -1.43 -2.81 -2.66
CA ILE A 108 -0.41 -2.06 -1.90
C ILE A 108 -1.00 -0.80 -1.28
N GLN A 109 -1.82 -0.04 -2.02
CA GLN A 109 -2.57 1.11 -1.49
C GLN A 109 -3.44 0.72 -0.30
N TYR A 110 -4.06 -0.46 -0.33
CA TYR A 110 -4.91 -0.95 0.76
C TYR A 110 -4.13 -1.26 2.05
N HIS A 111 -2.81 -1.42 1.96
CA HIS A 111 -1.93 -1.66 3.11
C HIS A 111 -1.33 -0.38 3.68
N ILE A 112 -1.63 0.79 3.11
CA ILE A 112 -1.11 2.07 3.57
C ILE A 112 -2.26 2.91 4.10
N VAL A 113 -2.06 3.44 5.31
CA VAL A 113 -3.04 4.24 6.05
C VAL A 113 -2.44 5.63 6.27
N PRO A 114 -3.12 6.72 5.86
CA PRO A 114 -2.65 8.08 6.08
C PRO A 114 -3.00 8.57 7.50
N SER A 115 -2.67 7.78 8.52
CA SER A 115 -2.81 8.15 9.93
C SER A 115 -1.76 7.43 10.79
N ASN A 116 -1.52 7.98 11.99
CA ASN A 116 -0.69 7.35 13.00
C ASN A 116 -1.48 6.23 13.68
N LEU A 117 -1.05 4.98 13.50
CA LEU A 117 -1.62 3.82 14.15
C LEU A 117 -0.54 3.04 14.86
N ASP A 118 -0.16 3.50 16.04
CA ASP A 118 0.71 2.73 16.92
C ASP A 118 -0.03 1.55 17.59
N ARG A 119 0.75 0.76 18.34
CA ARG A 119 0.23 -0.42 19.03
C ARG A 119 -0.89 -0.09 20.00
N GLU A 120 -0.71 0.93 20.82
CA GLU A 120 -1.68 1.33 21.84
C GLU A 120 -3.00 1.77 21.20
N SER A 121 -2.92 2.60 20.15
CA SER A 121 -4.08 3.08 19.40
C SER A 121 -4.89 1.92 18.81
N LEU A 122 -4.22 0.90 18.25
CA LEU A 122 -4.92 -0.25 17.66
C LEU A 122 -5.47 -1.23 18.71
N GLU A 123 -4.80 -1.39 19.85
CA GLU A 123 -5.25 -2.23 20.95
C GLU A 123 -6.45 -1.62 21.70
N LEU A 124 -6.54 -0.28 21.77
CA LEU A 124 -7.66 0.45 22.38
C LEU A 124 -8.85 0.65 21.44
N ALA A 125 -8.67 0.46 20.14
CA ALA A 125 -9.71 0.72 19.14
C ALA A 125 -10.93 -0.21 19.33
N PRO A 126 -12.17 0.34 19.35
CA PRO A 126 -13.39 -0.46 19.36
C PRO A 126 -13.45 -1.47 18.20
N ARG A 127 -13.57 -2.75 18.56
CA ARG A 127 -13.69 -3.86 17.62
C ARG A 127 -14.95 -3.71 16.76
N TYR A 128 -14.82 -3.91 15.47
CA TYR A 128 -15.90 -3.82 14.46
C TYR A 128 -16.58 -2.46 14.33
N GLU A 129 -16.15 -1.45 15.08
CA GLU A 129 -16.69 -0.08 15.00
C GLU A 129 -15.66 0.89 14.41
N SER A 130 -14.37 0.58 14.55
CA SER A 130 -13.27 1.43 14.10
C SER A 130 -12.94 1.18 12.63
N LYS A 131 -13.32 2.14 11.79
CA LYS A 131 -12.91 2.21 10.39
C LYS A 131 -11.65 3.04 10.24
N ILE A 132 -10.70 2.50 9.49
CA ILE A 132 -9.42 3.14 9.21
C ILE A 132 -9.34 3.32 7.69
N ASP A 133 -9.35 4.56 7.22
CA ASP A 133 -9.21 4.83 5.78
C ASP A 133 -7.82 4.42 5.27
N THR A 134 -7.76 3.97 4.03
CA THR A 134 -6.50 3.57 3.36
C THR A 134 -6.22 4.47 2.16
N LEU A 135 -5.07 4.31 1.53
CA LEU A 135 -4.80 4.94 0.24
C LEU A 135 -5.60 4.33 -0.91
N LEU A 136 -6.34 3.23 -0.69
CA LEU A 136 -7.31 2.68 -1.63
C LEU A 136 -8.69 3.31 -1.36
N PRO A 137 -9.17 4.26 -2.19
CA PRO A 137 -10.39 5.01 -1.88
C PRO A 137 -11.62 4.11 -1.74
N GLY A 138 -12.44 4.38 -0.74
CA GLY A 138 -13.67 3.64 -0.47
C GLY A 138 -13.46 2.24 0.13
N HIS A 139 -12.22 1.87 0.46
CA HIS A 139 -11.88 0.60 1.10
C HIS A 139 -11.18 0.90 2.43
N PRO A 140 -11.93 1.10 3.53
CA PRO A 140 -11.32 1.17 4.84
C PRO A 140 -10.87 -0.23 5.31
N LEU A 141 -10.00 -0.23 6.32
CA LEU A 141 -9.70 -1.38 7.16
C LEU A 141 -10.62 -1.37 8.38
N LEU A 142 -10.91 -2.55 8.92
CA LEU A 142 -11.72 -2.74 10.11
C LEU A 142 -10.89 -3.36 11.23
N VAL A 143 -10.89 -2.74 12.40
CA VAL A 143 -10.27 -3.36 13.58
C VAL A 143 -11.09 -4.56 14.02
N THR A 144 -10.45 -5.72 14.08
CA THR A 144 -11.08 -7.02 14.39
C THR A 144 -10.54 -7.65 15.68
N THR A 145 -9.60 -6.98 16.35
CA THR A 145 -8.93 -7.41 17.58
C THR A 145 -9.90 -8.07 18.56
N ALA A 146 -9.63 -9.32 18.93
CA ALA A 146 -10.41 -10.01 19.94
C ALA A 146 -10.11 -9.44 21.33
N PRO A 147 -11.12 -9.19 22.19
CA PRO A 147 -10.91 -8.70 23.55
C PRO A 147 -9.97 -9.63 24.32
N HIS A 148 -9.02 -9.06 25.07
CA HIS A 148 -8.08 -9.78 25.94
C HIS A 148 -7.13 -10.75 25.22
N SER A 149 -7.02 -10.69 23.89
CA SER A 149 -6.16 -11.59 23.11
C SER A 149 -4.68 -11.21 23.15
N GLY A 150 -4.36 -9.97 23.55
CA GLY A 150 -2.99 -9.43 23.51
C GLY A 150 -2.38 -9.37 22.10
N ARG A 151 -3.20 -9.57 21.06
CA ARG A 151 -2.77 -9.63 19.65
C ARG A 151 -3.77 -8.84 18.82
N ALA A 152 -3.38 -7.65 18.38
CA ALA A 152 -4.23 -6.84 17.52
C ALA A 152 -4.45 -7.52 16.16
N SER A 153 -5.65 -7.36 15.61
CA SER A 153 -5.97 -7.84 14.27
C SER A 153 -6.81 -6.82 13.50
N ILE A 154 -6.56 -6.75 12.20
CA ILE A 154 -7.25 -5.87 11.25
C ILE A 154 -7.75 -6.76 10.12
N ASN A 155 -9.03 -6.66 9.76
CA ASN A 155 -9.65 -7.53 8.76
C ASN A 155 -9.38 -9.03 8.99
N ASP A 156 -9.41 -9.47 10.25
CA ASP A 156 -9.05 -10.83 10.70
C ASP A 156 -7.61 -11.27 10.39
N VAL A 157 -6.74 -10.36 9.95
CA VAL A 157 -5.29 -10.56 9.80
C VAL A 157 -4.58 -10.02 11.04
N LYS A 158 -3.72 -10.83 11.66
CA LYS A 158 -3.00 -10.43 12.88
C LYS A 158 -1.84 -9.49 12.56
N VAL A 159 -1.59 -8.53 13.44
CA VAL A 159 -0.32 -7.78 13.48
C VAL A 159 0.72 -8.68 14.16
N THR A 160 1.81 -8.98 13.44
CA THR A 160 2.84 -9.95 13.85
C THR A 160 4.09 -9.25 14.39
N GLU A 161 4.43 -8.09 13.86
CA GLU A 161 5.56 -7.26 14.32
C GLU A 161 5.14 -5.80 14.44
N TRP A 162 5.44 -5.19 15.58
CA TRP A 162 5.24 -3.76 15.80
C TRP A 162 6.52 -2.99 15.51
N ASP A 163 6.36 -1.74 15.06
CA ASP A 163 7.45 -0.78 14.81
C ASP A 163 8.67 -1.37 14.10
N MET A 164 8.45 -2.09 13.00
CA MET A 164 9.54 -2.59 12.17
C MET A 164 10.40 -1.45 11.61
N TYR A 165 9.78 -0.29 11.40
CA TYR A 165 10.40 0.98 11.11
C TYR A 165 9.51 2.09 11.68
N ASN A 166 10.11 3.12 12.28
CA ASN A 166 9.38 4.28 12.77
C ASN A 166 10.32 5.49 12.82
N ASP A 167 10.06 6.51 11.99
CA ASP A 167 10.77 7.80 12.00
C ASP A 167 9.86 8.98 12.41
N GLY A 168 8.67 8.68 12.95
CA GLY A 168 7.62 9.63 13.28
C GLY A 168 6.78 10.12 12.09
N ARG A 169 7.26 9.97 10.84
CA ARG A 169 6.51 10.27 9.61
C ARG A 169 5.94 9.01 8.97
N VAL A 170 6.69 7.93 8.98
CA VAL A 170 6.27 6.62 8.51
C VAL A 170 6.48 5.60 9.62
N ILE A 171 5.44 4.83 9.88
CA ILE A 171 5.45 3.67 10.76
C ILE A 171 5.22 2.44 9.90
N VAL A 172 5.97 1.37 10.13
CA VAL A 172 5.75 0.08 9.47
C VAL A 172 5.53 -1.00 10.51
N HIS A 173 4.46 -1.78 10.32
CA HIS A 173 4.11 -2.94 11.13
C HIS A 173 4.05 -4.18 10.26
N GLY A 174 4.52 -5.32 10.76
CA GLY A 174 4.37 -6.61 10.10
C GLY A 174 2.98 -7.19 10.35
N VAL A 175 2.39 -7.81 9.32
CA VAL A 175 1.09 -8.51 9.41
C VAL A 175 1.21 -9.97 8.96
N GLU A 176 0.23 -10.80 9.28
CA GLU A 176 0.29 -12.25 8.98
C GLU A 176 0.10 -12.57 7.49
N ASP A 177 -0.67 -11.77 6.75
CA ASP A 177 -0.98 -11.96 5.33
C ASP A 177 -1.46 -10.63 4.71
N PHE A 178 -1.76 -10.61 3.41
CA PHE A 178 -2.44 -9.48 2.77
C PHE A 178 -3.87 -9.31 3.31
N PHE A 179 -4.26 -8.06 3.57
CA PHE A 179 -5.66 -7.72 3.77
C PHE A 179 -6.48 -7.95 2.51
N ASP A 180 -7.67 -8.52 2.65
CA ASP A 180 -8.61 -8.73 1.55
C ASP A 180 -9.47 -7.46 1.33
N PRO A 181 -9.37 -6.76 0.18
CA PRO A 181 -10.24 -5.62 -0.10
C PRO A 181 -11.73 -5.97 -0.12
N ALA A 182 -12.09 -7.24 -0.32
CA ALA A 182 -13.47 -7.71 -0.27
C ALA A 182 -13.98 -7.96 1.16
N PHE A 183 -13.12 -7.86 2.20
CA PHE A 183 -13.45 -8.19 3.59
C PHE A 183 -14.73 -7.50 4.06
N GLN A 184 -14.82 -6.18 3.87
CA GLN A 184 -15.98 -5.40 4.31
C GLN A 184 -17.23 -5.71 3.48
N THR A 185 -17.10 -5.78 2.16
CA THR A 185 -18.21 -6.04 1.25
C THR A 185 -18.85 -7.41 1.47
N LEU A 186 -18.04 -8.43 1.82
CA LEU A 186 -18.51 -9.80 1.97
C LEU A 186 -18.99 -10.12 3.39
N LEU A 187 -18.30 -9.62 4.42
CA LEU A 187 -18.57 -10.00 5.82
C LEU A 187 -19.40 -8.95 6.56
N TYR A 188 -19.36 -7.69 6.10
CA TYR A 188 -20.05 -6.57 6.74
C TYR A 188 -20.81 -5.68 5.74
N PRO A 189 -21.74 -6.22 4.91
CA PRO A 189 -22.41 -5.44 3.84
C PRO A 189 -23.24 -4.26 4.36
N TRP A 190 -23.70 -4.37 5.61
CA TRP A 190 -24.48 -3.34 6.29
C TRP A 190 -23.70 -2.02 6.49
N TYR A 191 -22.38 -2.04 6.32
CA TYR A 191 -21.53 -0.85 6.50
C TYR A 191 -21.44 0.10 5.30
N ASP A 192 -21.88 -0.31 4.11
CA ASP A 192 -21.86 0.51 2.87
C ASP A 192 -23.12 1.39 2.71
N SER A 193 -24.20 1.04 3.42
CA SER A 193 -25.54 1.62 3.21
C SER A 193 -25.66 3.11 3.56
N ASN A 194 -24.78 3.64 4.42
CA ASN A 194 -24.87 5.03 4.91
C ASN A 194 -24.33 6.08 3.93
N ASN A 195 -23.58 5.69 2.89
CA ASN A 195 -22.98 6.65 1.95
C ASN A 195 -23.81 6.85 0.66
N ARG A 196 -24.78 5.96 0.40
CA ARG A 196 -25.70 6.07 -0.75
C ARG A 196 -26.83 7.07 -0.55
N SER A 197 -27.29 7.26 0.68
CA SER A 197 -28.43 8.13 1.01
C SER A 197 -28.12 9.62 0.83
N ASN A 198 -26.85 10.03 0.84
CA ASN A 198 -26.47 11.45 0.71
C ASN A 198 -26.25 11.91 -0.75
N LYS A 199 -26.35 11.02 -1.74
CA LYS A 199 -26.08 11.34 -3.16
C LYS A 199 -27.33 11.61 -4.01
N ASN A 200 -28.53 11.38 -3.46
CA ASN A 200 -29.80 11.59 -4.16
C ASN A 200 -30.50 12.92 -3.84
N GLY A 201 -29.86 13.82 -3.08
CA GLY A 201 -30.37 15.15 -2.77
C GLY A 201 -29.97 16.21 -3.80
N ILE A 202 -30.24 15.99 -5.09
CA ILE A 202 -30.07 17.04 -6.11
C ILE A 202 -31.38 17.21 -6.89
N ASN A 203 -32.06 18.32 -6.58
CA ASN A 203 -32.97 19.13 -7.38
C ASN A 203 -34.28 18.49 -7.88
N LYS A 204 -35.37 18.74 -7.14
CA LYS A 204 -36.72 18.91 -7.70
C LYS A 204 -37.39 20.13 -7.06
N SER A 205 -37.08 21.32 -7.57
CA SER A 205 -37.91 22.50 -7.40
C SER A 205 -37.92 23.26 -8.72
N GLY A 206 -38.94 23.02 -9.53
CA GLY A 206 -39.13 23.73 -10.78
C GLY A 206 -40.17 23.02 -11.64
N VAL A 207 -41.15 23.80 -12.08
CA VAL A 207 -42.26 23.48 -12.99
C VAL A 207 -43.50 22.91 -12.29
N ASP A 208 -44.44 23.82 -11.98
CA ASP A 208 -45.80 23.69 -12.48
C ASP A 208 -46.30 25.08 -12.91
N GLU A 209 -46.82 25.11 -14.14
CA GLU A 209 -47.15 26.27 -14.96
C GLU A 209 -48.62 26.67 -14.80
N ALA A 210 -48.91 27.91 -15.15
CA ALA A 210 -50.16 28.63 -14.95
C ALA A 210 -51.41 28.00 -15.58
N VAL A 211 -52.58 28.18 -14.93
CA VAL A 211 -53.87 28.40 -15.63
C VAL A 211 -54.71 29.46 -14.90
N SER A 212 -55.24 30.35 -15.71
CA SER A 212 -55.98 31.59 -15.46
C SER A 212 -57.46 31.46 -15.06
N SER A 213 -57.97 32.53 -14.44
CA SER A 213 -59.17 33.32 -14.82
C SER A 213 -60.32 33.51 -13.80
N SER A 214 -60.51 34.81 -13.47
CA SER A 214 -61.74 35.61 -13.36
C SER A 214 -62.86 35.34 -12.32
N SER A 215 -63.18 36.42 -11.57
CA SER A 215 -64.49 37.12 -11.47
C SER A 215 -65.24 37.18 -10.13
N GLY A 216 -65.63 38.42 -9.75
CA GLY A 216 -66.73 38.85 -8.86
C GLY A 216 -66.52 38.67 -7.35
N SER A 217 -67.12 39.41 -6.40
CA SER A 217 -67.88 40.67 -6.31
C SER A 217 -68.28 40.82 -4.82
N ALA A 218 -68.10 42.02 -4.24
CA ALA A 218 -68.81 42.71 -3.15
C ALA A 218 -69.44 42.01 -1.89
N THR A 219 -69.43 42.81 -0.81
CA THR A 219 -70.20 42.80 0.47
C THR A 219 -69.64 41.90 1.58
N SER A 220 -69.52 42.34 2.85
CA SER A 220 -70.28 43.33 3.62
C SER A 220 -69.42 44.34 4.38
#